data_AF-A0A6A6DC72-F1
#
_entry.id   AF-A0A6A6DC72-F1
#
_cell.length_a   1.000
_cell.length_b   1.000
_cell.length_c   1.000
_cell.angle_alpha   90.00
_cell.angle_beta   90.00
_cell.angle_gamma   90.00
#
_symmetry.space_group_name_H-M   'P 1'
#
loop_
_entity.id
_entity.type
_entity.pdbx_description
1 polymer ?
#
loop_
_entity_poly.entity_id
_entity_poly.type
_entity_poly.pdbx_seq_one_letter_code
_entity_poly.pdbx_strand_id
1 'polypeptide(L)'
;MNRASEVLSEGVDPSEPRTYTALSKRGNVPRSTLWHRAHGRPSKEEKAIGQQYLTPSEEKALVKYLLRMSDNGFPIPIKYLRSLAYIIAR
;
A
#
# COMPACT_ATOMS: atom_id res chain seq x y z
N MET A 1 0.16 5.67 6.23
CA MET A 1 -1.31 5.63 6.05
C MET A 1 -1.67 6.64 4.95
N ASN A 2 -2.84 6.53 4.34
CA ASN A 2 -3.29 7.54 3.39
C ASN A 2 -4.08 8.64 4.11
N ARG A 3 -4.16 9.84 3.52
CA ARG A 3 -4.81 11.02 4.11
C ARG A 3 -6.25 10.76 4.60
N ALA A 4 -7.03 9.94 3.91
CA ALA A 4 -8.39 9.62 4.31
C ALA A 4 -8.44 8.77 5.60
N SER A 5 -7.54 7.80 5.73
CA SER A 5 -7.40 6.99 6.95
C SER A 5 -6.94 7.83 8.14
N GLU A 6 -6.01 8.75 7.92
CA GLU A 6 -5.52 9.70 8.94
C GLU A 6 -6.67 10.57 9.47
N VAL A 7 -7.43 11.20 8.56
CA VAL A 7 -8.57 12.05 8.92
C VAL A 7 -9.65 11.29 9.71
N LEU A 8 -9.87 10.00 9.40
CA LEU A 8 -10.80 9.15 10.18
C LEU A 8 -10.24 8.84 11.59
N SER A 9 -8.93 8.60 11.70
CA SER A 9 -8.25 8.30 12.96
C SER A 9 -8.13 9.51 13.89
N GLU A 10 -7.87 10.70 13.35
CA GLU A 10 -7.74 11.95 14.11
C GLU A 10 -9.06 12.38 14.79
N GLY A 11 -10.21 11.82 14.39
CA GLY A 11 -11.52 12.17 14.96
C GLY A 11 -11.92 13.61 14.63
N VAL A 12 -12.91 14.20 15.31
CA VAL A 12 -13.15 15.68 15.31
C VAL A 12 -12.99 16.15 16.75
N ASP A 13 -12.82 17.46 16.95
CA ASP A 13 -12.93 18.06 18.29
C ASP A 13 -14.20 17.52 18.98
N PRO A 14 -14.17 17.14 20.26
CA PRO A 14 -15.33 16.58 20.95
C PRO A 14 -16.56 17.51 20.93
N SER A 15 -16.37 18.81 20.68
CA SER A 15 -17.45 19.79 20.49
C SER A 15 -18.08 19.77 19.08
N GLU A 16 -17.43 19.14 18.09
CA GLU A 16 -17.91 19.05 16.72
C GLU A 16 -18.58 17.69 16.41
N PRO A 17 -19.73 17.68 15.69
CA PRO A 17 -20.36 16.44 15.25
C PRO A 17 -19.42 15.62 14.35
N ARG A 18 -19.20 14.34 14.70
CA ARG A 18 -18.38 13.38 13.94
C ARG A 18 -19.05 12.92 12.64
N THR A 19 -19.30 13.87 11.75
CA THR A 19 -19.90 13.66 10.44
C THR A 19 -18.84 13.62 9.35
N TYR A 20 -19.08 12.81 8.30
CA TYR A 20 -18.18 12.78 7.15
C TYR A 20 -18.03 14.14 6.44
N THR A 21 -19.03 15.02 6.56
CA THR A 21 -18.98 16.37 5.99
C THR A 21 -17.99 17.27 6.75
N ALA A 22 -18.00 17.25 8.08
CA ALA A 22 -17.04 17.99 8.91
C ALA A 22 -15.60 17.47 8.67
N LEU A 23 -15.43 16.15 8.68
CA LEU A 23 -14.15 15.49 8.40
C LEU A 23 -13.64 15.78 6.99
N SER A 24 -14.53 15.84 5.99
CA SER A 24 -14.17 16.16 4.61
C SER A 24 -13.60 17.57 4.49
N LYS A 25 -14.27 18.56 5.11
CA LYS A 25 -13.82 19.96 5.11
C LYS A 25 -12.47 20.13 5.80
N ARG A 26 -12.29 19.53 7.00
CA ARG A 26 -11.04 19.64 7.75
C ARG A 26 -9.88 18.92 7.06
N GLY A 27 -10.15 17.71 6.57
CA GLY A 27 -9.13 16.83 5.98
C GLY A 27 -8.75 17.19 4.55
N ASN A 28 -9.55 18.04 3.88
CA ASN A 28 -9.53 18.27 2.44
C ASN A 28 -9.59 16.95 1.64
N VAL A 29 -10.45 16.03 2.08
CA VAL A 29 -10.67 14.72 1.44
C VAL A 29 -12.14 14.62 1.04
N PRO A 30 -12.49 14.15 -0.16
CA PRO A 30 -13.90 14.00 -0.55
C PRO A 30 -14.68 13.13 0.44
N ARG A 31 -15.90 13.57 0.80
CA ARG A 31 -16.81 12.86 1.71
C ARG A 31 -17.04 11.40 1.30
N SER A 32 -17.19 11.13 0.01
CA SER A 32 -17.36 9.76 -0.52
C SER A 32 -16.15 8.87 -0.26
N THR A 33 -14.94 9.42 -0.36
CA THR A 33 -13.69 8.73 -0.03
C THR A 33 -13.66 8.35 1.45
N LEU A 34 -14.03 9.26 2.35
CA LEU A 34 -14.11 8.97 3.79
C LEU A 34 -15.14 7.89 4.10
N TRP A 35 -16.33 7.96 3.48
CA TRP A 35 -17.36 6.94 3.64
C TRP A 35 -16.85 5.57 3.20
N HIS A 36 -16.28 5.46 2.00
CA HIS A 36 -15.71 4.19 1.52
C HIS A 36 -14.61 3.64 2.44
N ARG A 37 -13.76 4.50 3.02
CA ARG A 37 -12.71 4.09 3.95
C ARG A 37 -13.24 3.58 5.27
N ALA A 38 -14.21 4.27 5.85
CA ALA A 38 -14.88 3.81 7.06
C ALA A 38 -15.59 2.46 6.86
N HIS A 39 -16.01 2.15 5.62
CA HIS A 39 -16.64 0.87 5.25
C HIS A 39 -15.64 -0.15 4.68
N GLY A 40 -14.34 0.00 4.97
CA GLY A 40 -13.33 -1.03 4.71
C GLY A 40 -12.78 -1.08 3.28
N ARG A 41 -13.11 -0.12 2.41
CA ARG A 41 -12.47 -0.07 1.08
C ARG A 41 -10.98 0.30 1.23
N PRO A 42 -10.04 -0.52 0.73
CA PRO A 42 -8.62 -0.20 0.79
C PRO A 42 -8.26 0.93 -0.18
N SER A 43 -7.08 1.52 0.03
CA SER A 43 -6.53 2.56 -0.82
C SER A 43 -6.13 1.97 -2.14
N LYS A 44 -5.88 2.82 -3.14
CA LYS A 44 -5.28 2.32 -4.37
C LYS A 44 -3.92 1.66 -4.09
N GLU A 45 -3.13 2.23 -3.18
CA GLU A 45 -1.81 1.72 -2.77
C GLU A 45 -1.92 0.43 -1.96
N GLU A 46 -2.79 0.38 -0.94
CA GLU A 46 -3.05 -0.79 -0.09
C GLU A 46 -3.61 -1.94 -0.93
N LYS A 47 -4.51 -1.61 -1.87
CA LYS A 47 -5.02 -2.57 -2.85
C LYS A 47 -3.91 -3.06 -3.77
N ALA A 48 -3.04 -2.17 -4.25
CA ALA A 48 -1.92 -2.55 -5.11
C ALA A 48 -0.97 -3.50 -4.36
N ILE A 49 -0.59 -3.18 -3.12
CA ILE A 49 0.22 -4.03 -2.25
C ILE A 49 -0.45 -5.39 -2.04
N GLY A 50 -1.75 -5.41 -1.71
CA GLY A 50 -2.50 -6.66 -1.54
C GLY A 50 -2.72 -7.47 -2.81
N GLN A 51 -2.46 -6.88 -3.99
CA GLN A 51 -2.50 -7.56 -5.29
C GLN A 51 -1.12 -8.02 -5.77
N GLN A 52 -0.04 -7.67 -5.05
CA GLN A 52 1.30 -8.17 -5.38
C GLN A 52 1.37 -9.68 -5.14
N TYR A 53 2.14 -10.36 -5.98
CA TYR A 53 2.38 -11.80 -5.84
C TYR A 53 3.31 -12.11 -4.66
N LEU A 54 4.25 -11.20 -4.39
CA LEU A 54 5.19 -11.27 -3.28
C LEU A 54 4.84 -10.19 -2.26
N THR A 55 5.18 -10.41 -1.00
CA THR A 55 5.11 -9.34 0.00
C THR A 55 6.13 -8.24 -0.30
N PRO A 56 5.92 -6.98 0.12
CA PRO A 56 6.91 -5.92 -0.09
C PRO A 56 8.31 -6.25 0.44
N SER A 57 8.39 -7.04 1.52
CA SER A 57 9.64 -7.56 2.07
C SER A 57 10.32 -8.57 1.14
N GLU A 58 9.55 -9.48 0.56
CA GLU A 58 10.04 -10.48 -0.39
C GLU A 58 10.50 -9.84 -1.70
N GLU A 59 9.73 -8.90 -2.25
CA GLU A 59 10.13 -8.13 -3.44
C GLU A 59 11.46 -7.41 -3.17
N LYS A 60 11.60 -6.77 -2.01
CA LYS A 60 12.84 -6.09 -1.61
C LYS A 60 14.03 -7.05 -1.51
N ALA A 61 13.81 -8.25 -0.98
CA ALA A 61 14.85 -9.29 -0.90
C ALA A 61 15.26 -9.79 -2.29
N LEU A 62 14.28 -10.03 -3.18
CA LEU A 62 14.52 -10.45 -4.56
C LEU A 62 15.29 -9.39 -5.34
N VAL A 63 14.90 -8.12 -5.25
CA VAL A 63 15.61 -6.99 -5.88
C VAL A 63 17.05 -6.91 -5.39
N LYS A 64 17.28 -7.01 -4.08
CA LYS A 64 18.63 -7.01 -3.50
C LYS A 64 19.48 -8.16 -4.04
N TYR A 65 18.90 -9.35 -4.18
CA TYR A 65 19.57 -10.51 -4.75
C TYR A 65 19.93 -10.30 -6.22
N LEU A 66 19.00 -9.80 -7.04
CA LEU A 66 19.22 -9.54 -8.46
C LEU A 66 20.31 -8.49 -8.70
N LEU A 67 20.29 -7.40 -7.93
CA LEU A 67 21.33 -6.36 -7.98
C LEU A 67 22.70 -6.94 -7.63
N ARG A 68 22.79 -7.68 -6.51
CA ARG A 68 24.04 -8.34 -6.10
C ARG A 68 24.57 -9.29 -7.19
N MET A 69 23.71 -10.04 -7.85
CA MET A 69 24.10 -10.95 -8.92
C MET A 69 24.61 -10.18 -10.14
N SER A 70 23.96 -9.07 -10.50
CA SER A 70 24.41 -8.18 -11.56
C SER A 70 25.78 -7.56 -11.25
N ASP A 71 25.97 -7.05 -10.03
CA ASP A 71 27.24 -6.44 -9.58
C ASP A 71 28.39 -7.46 -9.59
N ASN A 72 28.09 -8.74 -9.35
CA ASN A 72 29.05 -9.83 -9.42
C ASN A 72 29.33 -10.33 -10.86
N GLY A 73 28.74 -9.69 -11.89
CA GLY A 73 28.92 -10.07 -13.30
C GLY A 73 27.99 -11.17 -13.79
N PHE A 74 26.97 -11.54 -13.01
CA PHE A 74 25.99 -12.57 -13.35
C PHE A 74 24.57 -11.98 -13.42
N PRO A 75 24.25 -11.15 -14.43
CA PRO A 75 22.92 -10.60 -14.57
C PRO A 75 21.91 -11.73 -14.82
N ILE A 76 20.86 -11.80 -13.99
CA ILE A 76 19.82 -12.83 -14.11
C ILE A 76 18.82 -12.41 -15.20
N PRO A 77 18.60 -13.23 -16.23
CA PRO A 77 17.62 -12.92 -17.27
C PRO A 77 16.19 -12.82 -16.71
N ILE A 78 15.41 -11.85 -17.23
CA ILE A 78 14.01 -11.59 -16.82
C ILE A 78 13.13 -12.85 -16.86
N LYS A 79 13.39 -13.78 -17.79
CA LYS A 79 12.65 -15.06 -17.90
C LYS A 79 12.68 -15.90 -16.61
N TYR A 80 13.69 -15.75 -15.76
CA TYR A 80 13.80 -16.47 -14.49
C TYR A 80 13.10 -15.77 -13.33
N LEU A 81 12.66 -14.51 -13.49
CA LEU A 81 12.08 -13.72 -12.41
C LEU A 81 10.81 -14.36 -11.83
N ARG A 82 9.95 -14.90 -12.70
CA ARG A 82 8.74 -15.61 -12.28
C ARG A 82 9.07 -16.88 -11.47
N SER A 83 10.07 -17.65 -11.92
CA SER A 83 10.50 -18.86 -11.22
C SER A 83 11.11 -18.54 -9.85
N LEU A 84 11.90 -17.47 -9.76
CA LEU A 84 12.46 -16.99 -8.49
C LEU A 84 11.36 -16.52 -7.54
N ALA A 85 10.39 -15.74 -8.03
CA ALA A 85 9.24 -15.33 -7.24
C ALA A 85 8.42 -16.54 -6.74
N TYR A 86 8.22 -17.55 -7.57
CA TYR A 86 7.53 -18.78 -7.18
C TYR A 86 8.26 -19.55 -6.07
N ILE A 87 9.60 -19.59 -6.09
CA ILE A 87 10.40 -20.22 -5.04
C ILE A 87 10.29 -19.46 -3.72
N ILE A 88 10.23 -18.13 -3.77
CA ILE A 88 10.13 -17.27 -2.58
C ILE A 88 8.74 -17.37 -1.93
N ALA A 89 7.68 -17.46 -2.74
CA ALA A 89 6.30 -17.51 -2.27
C ALA A 89 5.87 -18.87 -1.68
N ARG A 90 6.75 -19.89 -1.67
CA ARG A 90 6.47 -21.25 -1.21
C ARG A 90 6.98 -21.48 0.21
#